data_AF-A0A972XYK4-F1
#
_entry.id   AF-A0A972XYK4-F1
#
_cell.length_a   1.000
_cell.length_b   1.000
_cell.length_c   1.000
_cell.angle_alpha   90.00
_cell.angle_beta   90.00
_cell.angle_gamma   90.00
#
_symmetry.space_group_name_H-M   'P 1'
#
loop_
_entity.id
_entity.type
_entity.pdbx_description
1 polymer ?
#
loop_
_entity_poly.entity_id
_entity_poly.type
_entity_poly.pdbx_seq_one_letter_code
_entity_poly.pdbx_strand_id
1 'polypeptide(L)' 'MTYYELVFELIIGKEIDELKGKATYHRYDGITSLRITHPNITDGAIGITAYGTGFWYQR' A
#
# COMPACT_ATOMS: atom_id res chain seq x y z
N MET A 1 3.09 18.31 -12.13
CA MET A 1 3.31 16.86 -11.96
C MET A 1 4.03 16.33 -13.17
N THR A 2 5.12 15.59 -12.95
CA THR A 2 5.85 14.84 -13.97
C THR A 2 5.17 13.49 -14.22
N TYR A 3 5.46 12.85 -15.36
CA TYR A 3 4.96 11.50 -15.65
C TYR A 3 5.34 10.48 -14.57
N TYR A 4 6.54 10.61 -14.01
CA TYR A 4 7.01 9.78 -12.92
C TYR A 4 6.13 9.92 -11.67
N GLU A 5 5.79 11.15 -11.28
CA GLU A 5 4.94 11.41 -10.11
C GLU A 5 3.54 10.82 -10.28
N LEU A 6 2.98 10.91 -11.49
CA LEU A 6 1.68 10.31 -11.82
C LEU A 6 1.69 8.78 -11.68
N VAL A 7 2.71 8.12 -12.23
CA VAL A 7 2.84 6.67 -12.15
C VAL A 7 3.09 6.24 -10.70
N PHE A 8 3.90 7.00 -9.96
CA PHE A 8 4.20 6.73 -8.56
C PHE A 8 2.95 6.81 -7.67
N GLU A 9 2.14 7.86 -7.81
CA GLU A 9 0.87 7.99 -7.08
C GLU A 9 -0.11 6.86 -7.41
N LEU A 10 -0.20 6.48 -8.69
CA LEU A 10 -1.06 5.39 -9.13
C LEU A 10 -0.68 4.06 -8.46
N ILE A 11 0.62 3.75 -8.40
CA ILE A 11 1.08 2.49 -7.81
C ILE A 11 0.92 2.52 -6.28
N ILE A 12 1.18 3.65 -5.61
CA ILE A 12 0.87 3.79 -4.18
C ILE A 12 -0.59 3.52 -3.89
N GLY A 13 -1.50 4.14 -4.66
CA GLY A 13 -2.94 3.96 -4.49
C GLY A 13 -3.32 2.48 -4.62
N LYS A 14 -2.82 1.82 -5.65
CA LYS A 14 -3.02 0.38 -5.88
C LYS A 14 -2.54 -0.47 -4.70
N GLU A 15 -1.33 -0.27 -4.22
CA GLU A 15 -0.76 -1.05 -3.11
C GLU A 15 -1.53 -0.85 -1.79
N ILE A 16 -1.99 0.37 -1.53
CA ILE A 16 -2.84 0.66 -0.37
C ILE A 16 -4.18 -0.07 -0.48
N ASP A 17 -4.80 -0.08 -1.67
CA ASP A 17 -6.08 -0.74 -1.88
C ASP A 17 -5.97 -2.26 -1.80
N GLU A 18 -4.86 -2.85 -2.27
CA GLU A 18 -4.56 -4.27 -2.04
C GLU A 18 -4.39 -4.58 -0.55
N LEU A 19 -3.71 -3.72 0.20
CA LEU A 19 -3.52 -3.90 1.64
C LEU A 19 -4.85 -3.80 2.40
N LYS A 20 -5.73 -2.86 2.03
CA LYS A 20 -7.11 -2.80 2.55
C LYS A 20 -7.89 -4.07 2.23
N GLY A 21 -7.80 -4.58 0.99
CA GLY A 21 -8.44 -5.83 0.59
C GLY A 21 -8.01 -7.01 1.46
N LYS A 22 -6.71 -7.12 1.75
CA LYS A 22 -6.17 -8.12 2.69
C LYS A 22 -6.73 -7.91 4.11
N ALA A 23 -6.80 -6.66 4.58
CA ALA A 23 -7.35 -6.37 5.90
C ALA A 23 -8.83 -6.78 6.02
N THR A 24 -9.65 -6.44 5.02
CA THR A 24 -11.06 -6.85 4.95
C THR A 24 -11.22 -8.36 4.88
N TYR A 25 -10.38 -9.05 4.09
CA TYR A 25 -10.40 -10.52 4.00
C TYR A 25 -10.16 -11.18 5.37
N HIS A 26 -9.23 -10.64 6.16
CA HIS A 26 -8.94 -11.11 7.52
C HIS A 26 -9.89 -10.52 8.59
N ARG A 27 -10.91 -9.76 8.18
CA ARG A 27 -11.90 -9.12 9.05
C ARG A 27 -11.28 -8.17 10.07
N TYR A 28 -10.17 -7.52 9.74
CA TYR A 28 -9.62 -6.44 10.55
C TYR A 28 -10.48 -5.18 10.37
N ASP A 29 -10.60 -4.39 11.44
CA ASP A 29 -11.31 -3.10 11.43
C ASP A 29 -10.42 -1.97 10.90
N GLY A 30 -9.11 -2.15 10.95
CA GLY A 30 -8.16 -1.22 10.38
C GLY A 30 -6.73 -1.75 10.32
N ILE A 31 -5.83 -0.90 9.82
CA ILE A 31 -4.39 -1.15 9.74
C ILE A 31 -3.67 -0.01 10.46
N THR A 32 -2.79 -0.34 11.41
CA THR A 32 -1.86 0.60 12.06
C THR A 32 -0.44 0.39 11.57
N SER A 33 0.45 1.35 11.89
CA SER A 33 1.88 1.27 11.56
C SER A 33 2.13 1.03 10.06
N LEU A 34 1.31 1.66 9.20
CA LEU A 34 1.45 1.60 7.75
C LEU A 34 2.82 2.13 7.37
N ARG A 35 3.58 1.30 6.66
CA ARG A 35 4.84 1.67 6.04
C ARG A 35 4.78 1.39 4.55
N ILE A 36 5.26 2.37 3.79
CA ILE A 36 5.47 2.28 2.36
C ILE A 36 6.99 2.27 2.15
N THR A 37 7.51 1.27 1.44
CA THR A 37 8.93 1.21 1.13
C THR A 37 9.32 2.28 0.12
N HIS A 38 10.60 2.65 0.11
CA HIS A 38 11.13 3.43 -1.00
C HIS A 38 10.87 2.68 -2.32
N PRO A 39 10.51 3.41 -3.39
CA PRO A 39 10.31 2.81 -4.70
C PRO A 39 11.64 2.20 -5.19
N ASN A 40 11.58 0.95 -5.65
CA ASN A 40 12.64 0.34 -6.42
C ASN A 40 12.31 0.51 -7.90
N ILE A 41 13.18 1.22 -8.62
CA ILE A 41 13.05 1.42 -10.06
C ILE A 41 14.00 0.44 -10.73
N THR A 42 13.46 -0.52 -11.48
CA THR A 42 14.27 -1.53 -12.18
C THR A 42 13.74 -1.68 -13.60
N ASP A 43 14.59 -1.47 -14.60
CA ASP A 43 14.32 -1.71 -16.03
C ASP A 43 12.89 -1.36 -16.52
N GLY A 44 12.43 -0.14 -16.23
CA GLY A 44 11.12 0.37 -16.68
C GLY A 44 9.93 -0.01 -15.79
N ALA A 45 10.17 -0.72 -14.69
CA ALA A 45 9.18 -0.99 -13.65
C ALA A 45 9.45 -0.17 -12.38
N ILE A 46 8.37 0.18 -11.69
CA ILE A 46 8.41 0.79 -10.36
C ILE A 46 7.77 -0.22 -9.39
N GLY A 47 8.58 -0.72 -8.47
CA GLY A 47 8.15 -1.60 -7.39
C GLY A 47 8.05 -0.83 -6.07
N ILE A 48 6.96 -1.05 -5.35
CA ILE A 48 6.70 -0.48 -4.03
C ILE A 48 6.01 -1.58 -3.22
N THR A 49 6.24 -1.59 -1.92
CA THR A 49 5.54 -2.49 -1.00
C THR A 49 4.92 -1.67 0.11
N ALA A 50 3.62 -1.86 0.33
CA ALA A 50 2.91 -1.33 1.49
C ALA A 50 2.65 -2.45 2.50
N TYR A 51 2.93 -2.19 3.77
CA TYR A 51 2.67 -3.15 4.84
C TYR A 51 2.29 -2.44 6.14
N GLY A 52 1.60 -3.15 7.03
CA GLY A 52 1.17 -2.63 8.32
C GLY A 52 0.62 -3.74 9.21
N THR A 53 0.13 -3.37 10.38
CA THR A 53 -0.45 -4.30 11.37
C THR A 53 -1.97 -4.18 11.36
N GLY A 54 -2.68 -5.24 11.00
CA GLY A 54 -4.13 -5.29 11.12
C GLY A 54 -4.56 -5.31 12.58
N PHE A 55 -5.63 -4.59 12.92
CA PHE A 55 -6.19 -4.58 14.27
C PHE A 55 -7.71 -4.72 14.25
N TRP A 56 -8.25 -5.13 15.41
CA TRP A 56 -9.68 -5.11 15.70
C TRP A 56 -9.98 -4.02 16.71
N TYR A 57 -11.05 -3.25 16.49
CA TYR A 57 -11.50 -2.20 17.40
C TYR A 57 -12.84 -2.63 18.01
N GLN A 58 -12.83 -2.93 19.31
CA GLN A 58 -13.99 -3.40 20.09
C GLN A 58 -14.54 -4.78 19.67
N ARG A 59 -13.76 -5.83 19.95
CA ARG A 59 -14.31 -7.20 20.11
C ARG A 59 -14.68 -7.48 21.56
#